data_AF-A0A522VXQ1-F1
#
_entry.id   AF-A0A522VXQ1-F1
#
_cell.length_a   1.000
_cell.length_b   1.000
_cell.length_c   1.000
_cell.angle_alpha   90.00
_cell.angle_beta   90.00
_cell.angle_gamma   90.00
#
_symmetry.space_group_name_H-M   'P 1'
#
loop_
_entity.id
_entity.type
_entity.pdbx_description
1 polymer ?
#
loop_
_entity_poly.entity_id
_entity_poly.type
_entity_poly.pdbx_seq_one_letter_code
_entity_poly.pdbx_strand_id
1 'polypeptide(L)'
;MIHRVTIDAFALSPETAQVLKEVRDDRAFAKSRFSVMAGGLAGAAAYYADKPSPQVVVVEEEDDDAVMLARLGQLADVCAPGTRVVVIGTLNDITLYRTLLGHGV
;
A
#
# COMPACT_ATOMS: atom_id res chain seq x y z
N MET A 1 5.84 -22.51 4.26
CA MET A 1 6.68 -21.71 3.35
C MET A 1 7.03 -20.41 4.08
N ILE A 2 8.24 -19.86 3.93
CA ILE A 2 8.62 -18.59 4.57
C ILE A 2 8.97 -17.60 3.45
N HIS A 3 8.34 -16.43 3.49
CA HIS A 3 8.55 -15.35 2.53
C HIS A 3 9.67 -14.42 3.00
N ARG A 4 10.31 -13.75 2.03
CA ARG A 4 11.35 -12.76 2.27
C ARG A 4 11.06 -11.57 1.37
N VAL A 5 10.26 -10.65 1.91
CA VAL A 5 9.77 -9.46 1.22
C VAL A 5 9.83 -8.27 2.19
N THR A 6 9.94 -7.06 1.66
CA THR A 6 9.77 -5.84 2.46
C THR A 6 8.38 -5.27 2.19
N ILE A 7 7.62 -5.08 3.25
CA ILE A 7 6.23 -4.62 3.23
C ILE A 7 6.12 -3.46 4.21
N ASP A 8 5.53 -2.35 3.75
CA ASP A 8 5.04 -1.33 4.66
C ASP A 8 3.54 -1.17 4.38
N ALA A 9 2.74 -1.17 5.45
CA ALA A 9 1.30 -1.00 5.34
C ALA A 9 0.84 0.29 6.04
N PHE A 10 -0.04 1.04 5.38
CA PHE A 10 -0.61 2.28 5.88
C PHE A 10 -2.12 2.12 6.00
N ALA A 11 -2.60 1.92 7.22
CA ALA A 11 -4.02 1.77 7.52
C ALA A 11 -4.65 3.13 7.89
N LEU A 12 -5.93 3.28 7.60
CA LEU A 12 -6.82 4.34 8.09
C LEU A 12 -7.60 3.86 9.31
N SER A 13 -8.14 2.64 9.24
CA SER A 13 -8.99 2.08 10.29
C SER A 13 -8.19 1.25 11.31
N PRO A 14 -8.57 1.29 12.61
CA PRO A 14 -8.00 0.42 13.62
C PRO A 14 -8.18 -1.07 13.32
N GLU A 15 -9.30 -1.44 12.70
CA GLU A 15 -9.64 -2.80 12.30
C GLU A 15 -8.63 -3.32 11.26
N THR A 16 -8.42 -2.58 10.17
CA THR A 16 -7.43 -2.94 9.14
C THR A 16 -6.01 -2.96 9.72
N ALA A 17 -5.66 -1.99 10.56
CA ALA A 17 -4.36 -1.95 11.23
C ALA A 17 -4.13 -3.19 12.11
N GLN A 18 -5.16 -3.68 12.80
CA GLN A 18 -5.08 -4.86 13.65
C GLN A 18 -4.88 -6.13 12.81
N VAL A 19 -5.67 -6.32 11.74
CA VAL A 19 -5.51 -7.45 10.83
C VAL A 19 -4.11 -7.46 10.21
N LEU A 20 -3.59 -6.33 9.76
CA LEU A 20 -2.23 -6.23 9.19
C LEU A 20 -1.14 -6.61 10.19
N LYS A 21 -1.30 -6.28 11.47
CA LYS A 21 -0.37 -6.69 12.53
C LYS A 21 -0.41 -8.20 12.76
N GLU A 22 -1.59 -8.81 12.72
CA GLU A 22 -1.72 -10.27 12.82
C GLU A 22 -1.04 -10.96 11.64
N VAL A 23 -1.19 -10.44 10.42
CA VAL A 23 -0.48 -10.96 9.23
C VAL A 23 1.04 -10.79 9.36
N ARG A 24 1.51 -9.64 9.88
CA ARG A 24 2.93 -9.41 10.16
C ARG A 24 3.50 -10.46 11.10
N ASP A 25 2.74 -10.85 12.11
CA ASP A 25 3.16 -11.79 13.14
C ASP A 25 2.99 -13.27 12.72
N ASP A 26 2.40 -13.52 11.53
CA ASP A 26 2.31 -14.86 10.95
C ASP A 26 3.69 -15.43 10.62
N ARG A 27 3.88 -16.72 10.91
CA ARG A 27 5.15 -17.44 10.69
C ARG A 27 5.62 -17.39 9.24
N ALA A 28 4.72 -17.26 8.27
CA ALA A 28 5.06 -17.11 6.86
C ALA A 28 5.87 -15.85 6.58
N PHE A 29 5.72 -14.79 7.39
CA PHE A 29 6.44 -13.52 7.26
C PHE A 29 7.61 -13.38 8.23
N ALA A 30 7.99 -14.43 8.96
CA ALA A 30 9.05 -14.39 9.97
C ALA A 30 10.44 -13.93 9.47
N LYS A 31 10.69 -13.92 8.15
CA LYS A 31 11.93 -13.40 7.52
C LYS A 31 11.71 -12.16 6.64
N SER A 32 10.52 -11.58 6.71
CA SER A 32 10.14 -10.36 5.99
C SER A 32 10.26 -9.15 6.91
N ARG A 33 10.58 -7.98 6.35
CA ARG A 33 10.39 -6.72 7.06
C ARG A 33 8.96 -6.30 6.80
N PHE A 34 8.12 -6.25 7.83
CA PHE A 34 6.75 -5.79 7.68
C PHE A 34 6.43 -4.74 8.76
N SER A 35 6.23 -3.49 8.34
CA SER A 35 5.79 -2.38 9.18
C SER A 35 4.30 -2.06 8.96
N VAL A 36 3.62 -1.62 10.02
CA VAL A 36 2.22 -1.16 9.97
C VAL A 36 2.18 0.23 10.58
N MET A 37 1.71 1.19 9.80
CA MET A 37 1.64 2.62 10.10
C MET A 37 0.21 3.12 9.85
N ALA A 38 -0.10 4.30 10.39
CA ALA A 38 -1.35 4.99 10.11
C ALA A 38 -1.19 5.97 8.93
N GLY A 39 -2.31 6.39 8.36
CA GLY A 39 -2.38 7.54 7.43
C GLY A 39 -2.75 7.18 5.99
N GLY A 40 -3.07 5.92 5.71
CA GLY A 40 -3.54 5.50 4.38
C GLY A 40 -2.62 5.90 3.24
N LEU A 41 -3.22 6.11 2.07
CA LEU A 41 -2.50 6.46 0.84
C LEU A 41 -1.78 7.82 0.93
N ALA A 42 -2.40 8.84 1.53
CA ALA A 42 -1.78 10.16 1.70
C ALA A 42 -0.56 10.13 2.63
N GLY A 43 -0.66 9.37 3.74
CA GLY A 43 0.44 9.15 4.66
C GLY A 43 1.60 8.40 4.01
N ALA A 44 1.31 7.45 3.13
CA ALA A 44 2.33 6.74 2.35
C ALA A 44 3.10 7.68 1.42
N ALA A 45 2.39 8.51 0.64
CA ALA A 45 3.02 9.48 -0.26
C ALA A 45 3.92 10.47 0.49
N ALA A 46 3.44 10.99 1.63
CA ALA A 46 4.22 11.86 2.48
C ALA A 46 5.44 11.16 3.09
N TYR A 47 5.30 9.89 3.49
CA TYR A 47 6.37 9.12 4.10
C TYR A 47 7.51 8.80 3.12
N TYR A 48 7.18 8.54 1.85
CA TYR A 48 8.15 8.21 0.80
C TYR A 48 8.71 9.43 0.06
N ALA A 49 8.22 10.64 0.35
CA ALA A 49 8.82 11.86 -0.17
C ALA A 49 10.30 12.01 0.22
N ASP A 50 10.71 11.47 1.37
CA ASP A 50 12.09 11.54 1.90
C ASP A 50 12.69 10.16 2.23
N LYS A 51 11.98 9.06 1.98
CA LYS A 51 12.42 7.69 2.30
C LYS A 51 12.25 6.76 1.10
N PRO A 52 13.11 5.74 0.94
CA PRO A 52 12.95 4.77 -0.13
C PRO A 52 11.72 3.89 0.10
N SER A 53 10.98 3.60 -0.97
CA SER A 53 9.86 2.66 -0.94
C SER A 53 10.32 1.20 -0.81
N PRO A 54 9.54 0.35 -0.12
CA PRO A 54 9.79 -1.09 -0.04
C PRO A 54 9.37 -1.80 -1.33
N GLN A 55 9.48 -3.13 -1.34
CA GLN A 55 9.02 -3.96 -2.46
C GLN A 55 7.50 -4.00 -2.58
N VAL A 56 6.79 -3.90 -1.45
CA VAL A 56 5.33 -3.90 -1.41
C VAL A 56 4.85 -2.81 -0.46
N VAL A 57 3.97 -1.96 -0.94
CA VAL A 57 3.26 -0.95 -0.14
C VAL A 57 1.80 -1.36 -0.11
N VAL A 58 1.24 -1.52 1.10
CA VAL A 58 -0.19 -1.75 1.29
C VAL A 58 -0.80 -0.48 1.84
N VAL A 59 -1.89 0.01 1.24
CA VAL A 59 -2.53 1.27 1.63
C VAL A 59 -4.02 1.05 1.74
N GLU A 60 -4.64 1.58 2.79
CA GLU A 60 -6.09 1.70 2.90
C GLU A 60 -6.52 3.08 2.39
N GLU A 61 -7.59 3.12 1.61
CA GLU A 61 -8.22 4.34 1.10
C GLU A 61 -9.74 4.20 1.13
N GLU A 62 -10.40 5.23 1.64
CA GLU A 62 -11.87 5.28 1.77
C GLU A 62 -12.50 6.40 0.92
N ASP A 63 -11.67 7.28 0.35
CA ASP A 63 -12.11 8.34 -0.56
C ASP A 63 -12.67 7.77 -1.88
N ASP A 64 -13.34 8.64 -2.65
CA ASP A 64 -13.85 8.28 -3.98
C ASP A 64 -12.74 7.95 -4.98
N ASP A 65 -13.09 7.19 -6.02
CA ASP A 65 -12.16 6.70 -7.05
C ASP A 65 -11.30 7.80 -7.68
N ALA A 66 -11.84 9.00 -7.90
CA ALA A 66 -11.09 10.07 -8.55
C ALA A 66 -10.00 10.62 -7.61
N VAL A 67 -10.33 10.79 -6.33
CA VAL A 67 -9.37 11.19 -5.30
C VAL A 67 -8.32 10.11 -5.07
N MET A 68 -8.73 8.84 -4.99
CA MET A 68 -7.81 7.71 -4.85
C MET A 68 -6.82 7.64 -6.03
N LEU A 69 -7.30 7.78 -7.28
CA LEU A 69 -6.43 7.77 -8.46
C LEU A 69 -5.42 8.92 -8.46
N ALA A 70 -5.85 10.12 -8.10
CA ALA A 70 -4.96 11.27 -8.01
C ALA A 70 -3.85 11.04 -6.97
N ARG A 71 -4.20 10.49 -5.80
CA ARG A 71 -3.25 10.15 -4.75
C ARG A 71 -2.34 8.98 -5.11
N LEU A 72 -2.83 8.00 -5.87
CA LEU A 72 -2.00 6.92 -6.41
C LEU A 72 -0.95 7.47 -7.38
N GLY A 73 -1.31 8.46 -8.20
CA GLY A 73 -0.35 9.18 -9.03
C GLY A 73 0.74 9.85 -8.19
N GLN A 74 0.36 10.57 -7.13
CA GLN A 74 1.32 11.19 -6.20
C GLN A 74 2.24 10.16 -5.52
N LEU A 75 1.71 9.01 -5.14
CA LEU A 75 2.50 7.91 -4.56
C LEU A 75 3.47 7.33 -5.60
N ALA A 76 3.01 7.15 -6.84
CA ALA A 76 3.84 6.63 -7.93
C ALA A 76 5.04 7.55 -8.24
N ASP A 77 4.84 8.88 -8.16
CA ASP A 77 5.91 9.86 -8.39
C ASP A 77 7.05 9.79 -7.36
N VAL A 78 6.78 9.28 -6.15
CA VAL A 78 7.76 9.17 -5.06
C VAL A 78 8.27 7.74 -4.84
N CYS A 79 7.66 6.74 -5.48
CA CYS A 79 8.04 5.34 -5.31
C CYS A 79 9.14 4.92 -6.30
N ALA A 80 10.05 4.07 -5.83
CA ALA A 80 11.07 3.47 -6.67
C ALA A 80 10.46 2.51 -7.72
N PRO A 81 11.07 2.39 -8.92
CA PRO A 81 10.67 1.40 -9.90
C PRO A 81 10.64 -0.02 -9.32
N GLY A 82 9.56 -0.76 -9.57
CA GLY A 82 9.38 -2.12 -9.07
C GLY A 82 8.73 -2.23 -7.68
N THR A 83 8.43 -1.11 -7.02
CA THR A 83 7.50 -1.12 -5.87
C THR A 83 6.11 -1.53 -6.34
N ARG A 84 5.53 -2.52 -5.68
CA ARG A 84 4.15 -2.97 -5.93
C ARG A 84 3.23 -2.34 -4.90
N VAL A 85 2.12 -1.74 -5.36
CA VAL A 85 1.14 -1.10 -4.49
C VAL A 85 -0.12 -1.97 -4.44
N VAL A 86 -0.60 -2.27 -3.23
CA VAL A 86 -1.86 -2.97 -2.98
C VAL A 86 -2.78 -2.00 -2.23
N VAL A 87 -3.95 -1.73 -2.80
CA VAL A 87 -4.93 -0.81 -2.20
C VAL A 87 -6.07 -1.61 -1.57
N ILE A 88 -6.39 -1.29 -0.33
CA ILE A 88 -7.55 -1.77 0.42
C ILE A 88 -8.60 -0.65 0.33
N GLY A 89 -9.59 -0.82 -0.53
CA GLY A 89 -10.69 0.14 -0.73
C GLY A 89 -12.03 -0.40 -0.23
N THR A 90 -12.99 0.50 -0.02
CA THR A 90 -14.35 0.15 0.45
C THR A 90 -15.26 -0.37 -0.66
N LEU A 91 -14.95 -0.13 -1.94
CA LEU A 91 -15.73 -0.64 -3.06
C LEU A 91 -14.87 -1.14 -4.24
N ASN A 92 -15.34 -2.24 -4.83
CA ASN A 92 -14.68 -2.99 -5.88
C ASN A 92 -15.16 -2.47 -7.25
N ASP A 93 -14.41 -1.58 -7.90
CA ASP A 93 -14.75 -1.13 -9.25
C ASP A 93 -13.66 -1.44 -10.28
N ILE A 94 -14.01 -2.37 -11.17
CA ILE A 94 -13.21 -2.97 -12.25
C ILE A 94 -12.63 -1.92 -13.22
N THR A 95 -13.13 -0.68 -13.18
CA THR A 95 -12.70 0.44 -14.02
C THR A 95 -11.27 0.92 -13.67
N LEU A 96 -10.88 0.85 -12.39
CA LEU A 96 -9.57 1.29 -11.87
C LEU A 96 -8.40 0.45 -12.44
N TYR A 97 -8.63 -0.84 -12.66
CA TYR A 97 -7.64 -1.80 -13.14
C TYR A 97 -7.13 -1.48 -14.57
N ARG A 98 -7.98 -0.87 -15.42
CA ARG A 98 -7.62 -0.57 -16.82
C ARG A 98 -6.75 0.68 -16.98
N THR A 99 -6.86 1.64 -16.08
CA THR A 99 -6.04 2.87 -16.11
C THR A 99 -4.64 2.60 -15.55
N LEU A 100 -4.53 1.79 -14.50
CA LEU A 100 -3.25 1.44 -13.87
C LEU A 100 -2.31 0.68 -14.84
N LEU A 101 -2.84 -0.28 -15.60
CA LEU A 101 -2.11 -0.98 -16.67
C LEU A 101 -1.57 -0.04 -17.77
N GLY A 102 -2.17 1.13 -17.96
CA GLY A 102 -1.71 2.14 -18.92
C GLY A 102 -0.50 2.95 -18.44
N HIS A 103 -0.25 3.01 -17.13
CA HIS A 103 0.86 3.77 -16.53
C HIS A 103 2.06 2.89 -16.11
N GLY A 104 2.02 1.58 -16.42
CA GLY A 104 3.12 0.66 -16.15
C GLY A 104 3.16 0.09 -14.74
N VAL A 105 2.02 0.09 -14.04
CA VAL A 105 1.82 -0.55 -12.73
C VAL A 105 0.82 -1.70 -12.86
#